data_AF-A0AA37LZ58-F1
#
_entry.id   AF-A0AA37LZ58-F1
#
_cell.length_a   1.000
_cell.length_b   1.000
_cell.length_c   1.000
_cell.angle_alpha   90.00
_cell.angle_beta   90.00
_cell.angle_gamma   90.00
#
_symmetry.space_group_name_H-M   'P 1'
#
loop_
_entity.id
_entity.type
_entity.pdbx_description
1 polymer ?
#
loop_
_entity_poly.entity_id
_entity_poly.type
_entity_poly.pdbx_seq_one_letter_code
_entity_poly.pdbx_strand_id
1 'polypeptide(L)'
;MVCAPLAPKTINISTAKKSSVQSYYLLNKDGQRVDEKLPKIDPAAMNSLDERMNKVGKFCNSYHLDNRCENETCPYVHGERLVSGDLGALKRKAYDH
;
A
#
# COMPACT_ATOMS: atom_id res chain seq x y z
N MET A 1 36.97 -33.02 -20.92
CA MET A 1 35.99 -32.00 -21.34
C MET A 1 35.05 -31.77 -20.17
N VAL A 2 35.04 -30.58 -19.56
CA VAL A 2 34.13 -30.27 -18.45
C VAL A 2 33.48 -28.92 -18.75
N CYS A 3 32.18 -28.94 -19.05
CA CYS A 3 31.36 -27.74 -19.24
C CYS A 3 30.93 -27.23 -17.86
N ALA A 4 31.28 -25.99 -17.53
CA ALA A 4 30.77 -25.30 -16.35
C ALA A 4 29.35 -24.75 -16.61
N PRO A 5 28.40 -24.87 -15.68
CA PRO A 5 27.10 -24.23 -15.83
C PRO A 5 27.19 -22.74 -15.46
N LEU A 6 26.81 -21.87 -16.40
CA LEU A 6 26.68 -20.43 -16.18
C LEU A 6 25.45 -20.17 -15.30
N ALA A 7 25.68 -19.69 -14.07
CA ALA A 7 24.62 -19.27 -13.17
C ALA A 7 23.81 -18.11 -13.79
N PRO A 8 22.46 -18.16 -13.78
CA PRO A 8 21.65 -17.07 -14.30
C PRO A 8 21.73 -15.85 -13.38
N LYS A 9 22.12 -14.70 -13.93
CA LYS A 9 22.14 -13.42 -13.21
C LYS A 9 20.70 -12.97 -12.97
N THR A 10 20.24 -13.03 -11.73
CA THR A 10 18.93 -12.53 -11.34
C THR A 10 18.94 -11.00 -11.38
N ILE A 11 18.41 -10.41 -12.46
CA ILE A 11 18.25 -8.96 -12.57
C ILE A 11 16.95 -8.59 -11.85
N ASN A 12 17.07 -8.04 -10.65
CA ASN A 12 15.93 -7.49 -9.93
C ASN A 12 15.66 -6.07 -10.47
N ILE A 13 14.74 -5.94 -11.44
CA ILE A 13 14.31 -4.66 -12.03
C ILE A 13 13.23 -4.01 -11.14
N SER A 14 13.39 -4.05 -9.82
CA SER A 14 12.55 -3.24 -8.95
C SER A 14 13.06 -1.82 -9.05
N THR A 15 12.58 -1.06 -10.04
CA THR A 15 12.59 0.40 -9.97
C THR A 15 11.69 0.78 -8.80
N ALA A 16 12.25 0.78 -7.59
CA ALA A 16 11.66 1.45 -6.46
C ALA A 16 11.59 2.93 -6.83
N LYS A 17 10.51 3.33 -7.51
CA LYS A 17 10.08 4.72 -7.59
C LYS A 17 9.92 5.13 -6.14
N LYS A 18 10.96 5.75 -5.58
CA LYS A 18 10.87 6.43 -4.30
C LYS A 18 9.75 7.44 -4.49
N SER A 19 8.58 7.16 -3.92
CA SER A 19 7.51 8.13 -3.85
C SER A 19 8.04 9.24 -2.95
N SER A 20 8.64 10.26 -3.56
CA SER A 20 8.83 11.52 -2.88
C SER A 20 7.45 11.93 -2.39
N VAL A 21 7.31 12.13 -1.09
CA VAL A 21 6.09 12.68 -0.49
C VAL A 21 5.93 14.08 -1.07
N GLN A 22 5.31 14.19 -2.24
CA GLN A 22 4.97 15.48 -2.84
C GLN A 22 3.79 16.02 -2.04
N SER A 23 4.02 17.09 -1.30
CA SER A 23 2.99 17.79 -0.51
C SER A 23 2.02 18.60 -1.40
N TYR A 24 2.07 18.43 -2.72
CA TYR A 24 1.26 19.14 -3.70
C TYR A 24 0.75 18.16 -4.77
N TYR A 25 -0.48 18.36 -5.24
CA TYR A 25 -1.07 17.59 -6.34
C TYR A 25 -1.02 18.41 -7.63
N LEU A 26 -0.68 17.77 -8.74
CA LEU A 26 -0.69 18.42 -10.05
C LEU A 26 -2.12 18.45 -10.60
N LEU A 27 -2.59 19.64 -10.97
CA LEU A 27 -3.91 19.84 -11.58
C LEU A 27 -3.74 20.20 -13.06
N ASN A 28 -4.64 19.71 -13.91
CA ASN A 28 -4.77 20.21 -15.28
C ASN A 28 -5.50 21.56 -15.30
N LYS A 29 -5.57 22.19 -16.48
CA LYS A 29 -6.29 23.48 -16.68
C LYS A 29 -7.76 23.43 -16.25
N ASP A 30 -8.36 22.23 -16.23
CA ASP A 30 -9.75 21.96 -15.87
C ASP A 30 -9.91 21.58 -14.39
N GLY A 31 -8.84 21.69 -13.58
CA GLY A 31 -8.85 21.42 -12.14
C GLY A 31 -8.87 19.92 -11.76
N GLN A 32 -8.56 19.02 -12.69
CA GLN A 32 -8.49 17.58 -12.44
C GLN A 32 -7.08 17.14 -12.07
N ARG A 33 -6.95 16.18 -11.14
CA ARG A 33 -5.66 15.60 -10.74
C ARG A 33 -5.00 14.87 -11.92
N VAL A 34 -3.72 15.17 -12.15
CA VAL A 34 -2.87 14.59 -13.21
C VAL A 34 -2.07 13.39 -12.70
N ASP A 35 -2.24 13.01 -11.43
CA ASP A 35 -1.55 11.89 -10.81
C ASP A 35 -1.87 10.56 -11.52
N GLU A 36 -0.85 9.71 -11.67
CA GLU A 36 -1.01 8.36 -12.21
C GLU A 36 -1.97 7.57 -11.33
N LYS A 37 -3.03 6.99 -11.92
CA LYS A 37 -4.03 6.22 -11.16
C LYS A 37 -3.34 5.10 -10.41
N LEU A 38 -3.59 4.98 -9.10
CA LEU A 38 -3.10 3.86 -8.32
C LEU A 38 -3.48 2.54 -9.01
N PRO A 39 -2.57 1.54 -9.00
CA PRO A 39 -2.87 0.23 -9.56
C PRO A 39 -4.16 -0.32 -8.96
N LYS A 40 -4.96 -0.98 -9.79
CA LYS A 40 -6.18 -1.64 -9.35
C LYS A 40 -5.77 -2.76 -8.39
N ILE A 41 -6.36 -2.74 -7.20
CA ILE A 41 -6.19 -3.80 -6.22
C ILE A 41 -7.22 -4.88 -6.50
N ASP A 42 -6.87 -6.12 -6.18
CA ASP A 42 -7.78 -7.25 -6.29
C ASP A 42 -9.05 -6.96 -5.45
N PRO A 43 -10.25 -6.94 -6.06
CA PRO A 43 -11.50 -6.75 -5.34
C PRO A 43 -11.69 -7.77 -4.20
N ALA A 44 -11.12 -8.98 -4.31
CA ALA A 44 -11.18 -9.98 -3.24
C ALA A 44 -10.44 -9.52 -1.97
N ALA A 45 -9.31 -8.82 -2.13
CA ALA A 45 -8.55 -8.26 -1.01
C ALA A 45 -9.27 -7.07 -0.37
N MET A 46 -9.97 -6.25 -1.17
CA MET A 46 -10.82 -5.18 -0.63
C MET A 46 -11.96 -5.74 0.22
N ASN A 47 -12.68 -6.75 -0.30
CA ASN A 47 -13.79 -7.38 0.42
C ASN A 47 -13.31 -8.06 1.71
N SER A 48 -12.18 -8.77 1.67
CA SER A 48 -11.59 -9.44 2.83
C SER A 48 -11.20 -8.43 3.92
N LEU A 49 -10.65 -7.28 3.54
CA LEU A 49 -10.36 -6.19 4.46
C LEU A 49 -11.64 -5.57 5.03
N ASP A 50 -12.68 -5.38 4.22
CA ASP A 50 -13.98 -4.87 4.67
C ASP A 50 -14.64 -5.79 5.70
N GLU A 51 -14.63 -7.10 5.46
CA GLU A 51 -15.12 -8.08 6.42
C GLU A 51 -14.33 -8.05 7.74
N ARG A 52 -13.01 -7.89 7.66
CA ARG A 52 -12.16 -7.74 8.85
C ARG A 52 -12.43 -6.43 9.60
N MET A 53 -12.62 -5.32 8.87
CA MET A 53 -12.98 -4.03 9.46
C MET A 53 -14.33 -4.09 10.18
N ASN A 54 -15.30 -4.82 9.63
CA ASN A 54 -16.60 -5.01 10.27
C ASN A 54 -16.53 -5.88 11.54
N LYS A 55 -15.59 -6.84 11.60
CA LYS A 55 -15.42 -7.74 12.75
C LYS A 55 -14.61 -7.14 13.89
N VAL A 56 -13.49 -6.48 13.57
CA VAL A 56 -12.49 -6.02 14.56
C VAL A 56 -12.57 -4.51 14.77
N GLY A 57 -13.05 -3.76 13.78
CA GLY A 57 -13.07 -2.31 13.78
C GLY A 57 -12.15 -1.70 12.72
N LYS A 58 -12.14 -0.36 12.64
CA LYS A 58 -11.33 0.37 11.65
C LYS A 58 -9.84 0.27 11.98
N PHE A 59 -9.03 -0.13 11.01
CA PHE A 59 -7.57 -0.24 11.16
C PHE A 59 -6.88 1.13 11.14
N CYS A 60 -5.83 1.30 11.94
CA CYS A 60 -5.06 2.54 11.97
C CYS A 60 -4.09 2.62 10.78
N ASN A 61 -4.20 3.68 9.98
CA ASN A 61 -3.30 3.89 8.85
C ASN A 61 -1.85 4.10 9.30
N SER A 62 -1.58 4.94 10.30
CA SER A 62 -0.20 5.21 10.76
C SER A 62 0.48 3.95 11.30
N TYR A 63 -0.23 3.13 12.07
CA TYR A 63 0.31 1.87 12.57
C TYR A 63 0.56 0.85 11.44
N HIS A 64 -0.38 0.67 10.52
CA HIS A 64 -0.24 -0.36 9.48
C HIS A 64 0.60 0.06 8.26
N LEU A 65 0.70 1.36 7.96
CA LEU A 65 1.44 1.90 6.82
C LEU A 65 2.84 2.35 7.22
N ASP A 66 2.95 3.12 8.30
CA ASP A 66 4.21 3.73 8.75
C ASP A 66 4.89 2.94 9.88
N ASN A 67 4.26 1.86 10.37
CA ASN A 67 4.69 1.07 11.53
C ASN A 67 4.88 1.92 12.80
N ARG A 68 4.22 3.08 12.85
CA ARG A 68 4.32 4.03 13.96
C ARG A 68 2.97 4.72 14.13
N CYS A 69 2.41 4.64 15.33
CA CYS A 69 1.29 5.47 15.74
C CYS A 69 1.73 6.28 16.96
N GLU A 70 1.59 7.60 16.88
CA GLU A 70 1.99 8.54 17.93
C GLU A 70 0.84 8.78 18.94
N ASN A 71 -0.37 8.30 18.63
CA ASN A 71 -1.53 8.41 19.52
C ASN A 71 -1.52 7.28 20.56
N GLU A 72 -1.34 7.64 21.83
CA GLU A 72 -1.36 6.70 22.96
C GLU A 72 -2.74 6.04 23.15
N THR A 73 -3.82 6.78 22.88
CA THR A 73 -5.21 6.30 22.90
C THR A 73 -5.83 6.32 21.50
N CYS A 74 -5.27 5.52 20.60
CA CYS A 74 -5.81 5.41 19.25
C CYS A 74 -7.15 4.64 19.26
N PRO A 75 -8.25 5.21 18.73
CA PRO A 75 -9.54 4.52 18.63
C PRO A 75 -9.56 3.46 17.51
N TYR A 76 -8.50 3.42 16.71
CA TYR A 76 -8.34 2.49 15.60
C TYR A 76 -7.55 1.27 16.06
N VAL A 77 -7.83 0.13 15.42
CA VAL A 77 -7.23 -1.15 15.75
C VAL A 77 -5.72 -1.08 15.47
N HIS A 78 -4.93 -1.27 16.53
CA HIS A 78 -3.50 -1.59 16.49
C HIS A 78 -3.35 -3.06 16.85
N GLY A 79 -2.79 -3.87 15.97
CA GLY A 79 -2.75 -5.30 16.21
C GLY A 79 -1.97 -6.07 15.17
N GLU A 80 -2.52 -7.22 14.76
CA GLU A 80 -1.90 -8.13 13.81
C GLU A 80 -1.59 -7.44 12.49
N ARG A 81 -0.39 -7.71 11.94
CA ARG A 81 0.02 -7.12 10.66
C ARG A 81 -0.88 -7.67 9.55
N LEU A 82 -1.60 -6.76 8.89
CA LEU A 82 -2.41 -7.07 7.71
C LEU A 82 -1.57 -7.79 6.65
N VAL A 83 -2.19 -8.77 5.97
CA VAL A 83 -1.57 -9.51 4.86
C VAL A 83 -1.27 -8.52 3.73
N SER A 84 -0.23 -8.77 2.91
CA SER A 84 0.20 -7.86 1.84
C SER A 84 -0.94 -7.37 0.91
N GLY A 85 -1.95 -8.21 0.65
CA GLY A 85 -3.15 -7.84 -0.10
C GLY A 85 -4.04 -6.84 0.63
N ASP A 86 -4.30 -7.07 1.92
CA ASP A 86 -5.08 -6.19 2.78
C ASP A 86 -4.35 -4.85 3.02
N LEU A 87 -3.02 -4.87 3.18
CA LEU A 87 -2.22 -3.63 3.26
C LEU A 87 -2.36 -2.79 1.99
N GLY A 88 -2.35 -3.44 0.83
CA GLY A 88 -2.66 -2.78 -0.43
C GLY A 88 -4.04 -2.13 -0.37
N ALA A 89 -5.07 -2.91 -0.03
CA ALA A 89 -6.45 -2.42 0.04
C ALA A 89 -6.60 -1.23 1.02
N LEU A 90 -5.91 -1.27 2.16
CA LEU A 90 -5.88 -0.16 3.12
C LEU A 90 -5.25 1.10 2.50
N LYS A 91 -4.10 0.96 1.81
CA LYS A 91 -3.46 2.07 1.09
C LYS A 91 -4.38 2.66 0.03
N ARG A 92 -5.12 1.83 -0.70
CA ARG A 92 -6.06 2.30 -1.72
C ARG A 92 -7.21 3.09 -1.08
N LYS A 93 -7.78 2.60 0.02
CA LYS A 93 -8.83 3.32 0.76
C LYS A 93 -8.33 4.64 1.34
N ALA A 94 -7.08 4.70 1.80
CA ALA A 94 -6.48 5.93 2.30
C ALA A 94 -6.20 6.97 1.20
N TYR A 95 -6.04 6.55 -0.06
CA TYR A 95 -5.82 7.45 -1.19
C TYR A 95 -7.11 7.97 -1.84
N ASP A 96 -8.19 7.19 -1.77
CA ASP A 96 -9.47 7.48 -2.41
C ASP A 96 -10.35 8.47 -1.60
N HIS A 97 -10.06 8.64 -0.31
CA HIS A 97 -10.66 9.63 0.58
C HIS A 97 -9.84 10.92 0.64
#